data_AF-A0A009TG57-F1
#
_entry.id   AF-A0A009TG57-F1
#
_cell.length_a   1.000
_cell.length_b   1.000
_cell.length_c   1.000
_cell.angle_alpha   90.00
_cell.angle_beta   90.00
_cell.angle_gamma   90.00
#
_symmetry.space_group_name_H-M   'P 1'
#
loop_
_entity.id
_entity.type
_entity.pdbx_description
1 polymer ?
#
loop_
_entity_poly.entity_id
_entity_poly.type
_entity_poly.pdbx_seq_one_letter_code
_entity_poly.pdbx_strand_id
1 'polypeptide(L)'
;MKLNRDIQYPSSTHQDQWEKLKQFTDARIALGRAGCSIPTRALLEFQLSHAQAKDAVYQEMDVSYLSEQLAQQQLQSFHIQSNAPNKEIYLKRPDLGR
;
A
#
# COMPACT_ATOMS: atom_id res chain seq x y z
N MET A 1 -9.26 -35.49 -9.67
CA MET A 1 -7.83 -35.22 -9.96
C MET A 1 -7.16 -34.85 -8.63
N LYS A 2 -6.39 -35.75 -8.02
CA LYS A 2 -5.73 -35.52 -6.73
C LYS A 2 -4.48 -34.67 -6.96
N LEU A 3 -4.50 -33.41 -6.55
CA LEU A 3 -3.31 -32.56 -6.51
C LEU A 3 -2.48 -32.99 -5.29
N ASN A 4 -1.36 -33.67 -5.54
CA ASN A 4 -0.40 -34.01 -4.49
C ASN A 4 0.26 -32.71 -4.00
N ARG A 5 0.01 -32.37 -2.73
CA ARG A 5 0.46 -31.10 -2.11
C ARG A 5 1.98 -31.00 -1.96
N ASP A 6 2.69 -32.11 -2.08
CA ASP A 6 4.14 -32.20 -1.81
C ASP A 6 5.01 -32.19 -3.09
N ILE A 7 4.43 -31.94 -4.26
CA ILE A 7 5.21 -31.81 -5.49
C ILE A 7 5.84 -30.41 -5.51
N GLN A 8 7.13 -30.34 -5.20
CA GLN A 8 7.94 -29.13 -5.42
C GLN A 8 8.29 -29.03 -6.91
N TYR A 9 7.68 -28.06 -7.59
CA TYR A 9 8.10 -27.69 -8.94
C TYR A 9 9.32 -26.78 -8.86
N PRO A 10 10.40 -27.06 -9.61
CA PRO A 10 11.56 -26.18 -9.62
C PRO A 10 11.14 -24.79 -10.10
N SER A 11 11.23 -23.79 -9.22
CA SER A 11 10.97 -22.40 -9.57
C SER A 11 12.16 -21.86 -10.35
N SER A 12 12.13 -21.97 -11.68
CA SER A 12 13.09 -21.31 -12.57
C SER A 12 12.76 -19.83 -12.73
N THR A 13 12.78 -19.09 -11.62
CA THR A 13 12.75 -17.63 -11.67
C THR A 13 14.12 -17.15 -12.15
N HIS A 14 14.15 -16.55 -13.34
CA HIS A 14 15.37 -15.95 -13.86
C HIS A 14 15.74 -14.73 -12.99
N GLN A 15 16.87 -14.79 -12.29
CA GLN A 15 17.38 -13.67 -11.49
C GLN A 15 17.72 -12.48 -12.39
N ASP A 16 17.48 -11.27 -11.90
CA ASP A 16 17.74 -10.06 -12.66
C ASP A 16 19.13 -9.51 -12.32
N GLN A 17 19.95 -9.25 -13.33
CA GLN A 17 21.32 -8.74 -13.15
C GLN A 17 21.35 -7.36 -12.48
N TRP A 18 20.22 -6.65 -12.47
CA TRP A 18 20.09 -5.31 -11.91
C TRP A 18 19.55 -5.30 -10.48
N GLU A 19 19.54 -6.44 -9.79
CA GLU A 19 19.04 -6.53 -8.41
C GLU A 19 19.71 -5.51 -7.47
N LYS A 20 21.01 -5.23 -7.66
CA LYS A 20 21.75 -4.22 -6.90
C LYS A 20 21.21 -2.80 -7.06
N LEU A 21 20.48 -2.50 -8.13
CA LEU A 21 19.92 -1.16 -8.36
C LEU A 21 18.70 -0.86 -7.48
N LYS A 22 18.05 -1.88 -6.91
CA LYS A 22 16.91 -1.71 -6.00
C LYS A 22 17.22 -0.82 -4.80
N GLN A 23 18.47 -0.79 -4.33
CA GLN A 23 18.84 0.05 -3.19
C GLN A 23 18.69 1.56 -3.45
N PHE A 24 18.57 1.97 -4.71
CA PHE A 24 18.48 3.38 -5.10
C PHE A 24 17.04 3.82 -5.42
N THR A 25 16.04 2.94 -5.29
CA THR A 25 14.64 3.29 -5.61
C THR A 25 13.64 2.37 -4.93
N ASP A 26 12.50 2.92 -4.51
CA ASP A 26 11.35 2.15 -4.05
C ASP A 26 10.56 1.51 -5.20
N ALA A 27 10.89 1.85 -6.46
CA ALA A 27 10.26 1.27 -7.62
C ALA A 27 10.50 -0.25 -7.69
N ARG A 28 9.47 -0.99 -8.12
CA ARG A 28 9.52 -2.46 -8.25
C ARG A 28 10.26 -2.89 -9.53
N ILE A 29 11.56 -2.59 -9.59
CA ILE A 29 12.47 -3.00 -10.67
C ILE A 29 13.12 -4.35 -10.36
N ALA A 30 13.79 -4.95 -11.37
CA ALA A 30 14.60 -6.15 -11.18
C ALA A 30 13.86 -7.30 -10.46
N LEU A 31 12.58 -7.53 -10.82
CA LEU A 31 11.72 -8.55 -10.20
C LEU A 31 12.01 -9.97 -10.71
N GLY A 32 12.83 -10.10 -11.75
CA GLY A 32 12.99 -11.33 -12.51
C GLY A 32 11.76 -11.66 -13.35
N ARG A 33 11.69 -12.89 -13.85
CA ARG A 33 10.58 -13.37 -14.69
C ARG A 33 10.37 -14.88 -14.55
N ALA A 34 9.13 -15.31 -14.76
CA ALA A 34 8.74 -16.71 -14.94
C ALA A 34 8.17 -16.84 -16.36
N GLY A 35 9.00 -17.30 -17.31
CA GLY A 35 8.70 -17.19 -18.74
C GLY A 35 8.55 -15.72 -19.17
N CYS A 36 7.41 -15.38 -19.78
CA CYS A 36 7.07 -14.00 -20.17
C CYS A 36 6.28 -13.23 -19.09
N SER A 37 6.16 -13.78 -17.88
CA SER A 37 5.29 -13.26 -16.81
C SER A 37 6.06 -12.85 -15.56
N ILE A 38 5.40 -12.09 -14.68
CA ILE A 38 5.90 -11.71 -13.36
C ILE A 38 5.96 -12.95 -12.45
N PRO A 39 7.02 -13.15 -11.66
CA PRO A 39 7.07 -14.23 -10.68
C PRO A 39 5.92 -14.13 -9.67
N THR A 40 5.35 -15.29 -9.31
CA THR A 40 4.18 -15.37 -8.41
C THR A 40 4.38 -14.59 -7.10
N ARG A 41 5.58 -14.66 -6.51
CA ARG A 41 5.88 -13.92 -5.27
C ARG A 41 5.71 -12.41 -5.44
N ALA A 42 6.31 -11.82 -6.49
CA ALA A 42 6.23 -10.39 -6.75
C ALA A 42 4.79 -9.95 -7.06
N LEU A 43 4.01 -10.81 -7.73
CA LEU A 43 2.58 -10.58 -7.96
C LEU A 43 1.78 -10.57 -6.65
N LEU A 44 2.02 -11.52 -5.74
CA LEU A 44 1.36 -11.58 -4.44
C LEU A 44 1.73 -10.37 -3.57
N GLU A 45 3.00 -9.97 -3.55
CA GLU A 45 3.45 -8.76 -2.86
C GLU A 45 2.76 -7.50 -3.43
N PHE A 46 2.53 -7.45 -4.75
CA PHE A 46 1.78 -6.35 -5.37
C PHE A 46 0.32 -6.34 -4.94
N GLN A 47 -0.35 -7.49 -4.95
CA GLN A 47 -1.75 -7.61 -4.54
C GLN A 47 -1.95 -7.23 -3.07
N LEU A 48 -1.02 -7.64 -2.19
CA LEU A 48 -1.05 -7.27 -0.78
C LEU A 48 -0.93 -5.75 -0.61
N SER A 49 0.06 -5.12 -1.24
CA SER A 49 0.22 -3.66 -1.14
C SER A 49 -0.98 -2.91 -1.73
N HIS A 50 -1.62 -3.43 -2.77
CA HIS A 50 -2.82 -2.84 -3.33
C HIS A 50 -4.03 -2.94 -2.37
N ALA A 51 -4.19 -4.06 -1.67
CA ALA A 51 -5.21 -4.18 -0.63
C ALA A 51 -4.98 -3.17 0.51
N GLN A 52 -3.74 -3.11 1.03
CA GLN A 52 -3.36 -2.16 2.07
C GLN A 52 -3.57 -0.70 1.65
N ALA A 53 -3.26 -0.35 0.40
CA ALA A 53 -3.48 0.99 -0.11
C ALA A 53 -4.97 1.36 -0.15
N LYS A 54 -5.84 0.41 -0.52
CA LYS A 54 -7.30 0.63 -0.49
C LYS A 54 -7.79 0.85 0.94
N ASP A 55 -7.35 0.04 1.88
CA ASP A 55 -7.74 0.16 3.29
C ASP A 55 -7.33 1.53 3.84
N ALA A 56 -6.11 1.97 3.54
CA ALA A 56 -5.58 3.27 3.97
C ALA A 56 -6.42 4.47 3.47
N VAL A 57 -7.03 4.37 2.28
CA VAL A 57 -7.93 5.43 1.77
C VAL A 57 -9.14 5.61 2.69
N TYR A 58 -9.71 4.52 3.20
CA TYR A 58 -10.92 4.55 4.03
C TYR A 58 -10.64 4.68 5.52
N GLN A 59 -9.39 4.49 5.96
CA GLN A 59 -9.04 4.63 7.36
C GLN A 59 -9.33 6.05 7.88
N GLU A 60 -9.92 6.09 9.08
CA GLU A 60 -10.19 7.32 9.81
C GLU A 60 -8.96 7.74 10.61
N MET A 61 -8.78 9.06 10.75
CA MET A 61 -7.73 9.63 11.58
C MET A 61 -8.23 9.78 13.01
N ASP A 62 -7.45 9.32 13.98
CA ASP A 62 -7.73 9.56 15.40
C ASP A 62 -7.32 10.99 15.78
N VAL A 63 -8.24 11.93 15.56
CA VAL A 63 -8.03 13.36 15.81
C VAL A 63 -7.80 13.63 17.30
N SER A 64 -8.43 12.86 18.18
CA SER A 64 -8.29 12.99 19.63
C SER A 64 -6.87 12.64 20.05
N TYR A 65 -6.39 11.45 19.64
CA TYR A 65 -5.03 11.01 19.91
C TYR A 65 -4.00 11.99 19.34
N LEU A 66 -4.17 12.44 18.10
CA LEU A 66 -3.27 13.41 17.48
C LEU A 66 -3.22 14.73 18.25
N SER A 67 -4.38 15.23 18.69
CA SER A 67 -4.46 16.48 19.45
C SER A 67 -3.78 16.38 20.81
N GLU A 68 -3.93 15.24 21.51
CA GLU A 68 -3.22 14.96 22.76
C GLU A 68 -1.70 14.94 22.56
N GLN A 69 -1.22 14.28 21.50
CA GLN A 69 0.20 14.23 21.16
C GLN A 69 0.77 15.62 20.85
N LEU A 70 0.04 16.45 20.12
CA LEU A 70 0.45 17.84 19.84
C LEU A 70 0.49 18.68 21.12
N ALA A 71 -0.51 18.56 21.99
CA ALA A 71 -0.54 19.28 23.26
C ALA A 71 0.63 18.92 24.19
N GLN A 72 1.06 17.65 24.21
CA GLN A 72 2.25 17.21 24.96
C GLN A 72 3.54 17.88 24.49
N GLN A 73 3.59 18.28 23.21
CA GLN A 73 4.69 19.04 22.60
C GLN A 73 4.47 20.57 22.70
N GLN A 74 3.49 21.02 23.49
CA GLN A 74 3.10 22.43 23.62
C GLN A 74 2.70 23.08 22.28
N LEU A 75 2.22 22.28 21.33
CA LEU A 75 1.68 22.74 20.06
C LEU A 75 0.16 22.86 20.16
N GLN A 76 -0.36 24.08 19.93
CA GLN A 76 -1.79 24.31 19.87
C GLN A 76 -2.37 23.78 18.56
N SER A 77 -3.44 22.99 18.64
CA SER A 77 -4.20 22.51 17.49
C SER A 77 -5.62 23.06 17.49
N PHE A 78 -6.18 23.27 16.30
CA PHE A 78 -7.58 23.61 16.10
C PHE A 78 -8.22 22.58 15.19
N HIS A 79 -9.38 22.08 15.59
CA HIS A 79 -10.15 21.17 14.75
C HIS A 79 -11.19 21.97 13.96
N ILE A 80 -11.12 21.85 12.64
CA ILE A 80 -12.08 22.43 11.70
C ILE A 80 -12.60 21.31 10.79
N GLN A 81 -13.81 21.47 10.29
CA GLN A 81 -14.43 20.53 9.38
C GLN A 81 -14.77 21.23 8.06
N SER A 82 -14.52 20.53 6.94
CA SER A 82 -14.97 20.96 5.62
C SER A 82 -16.49 20.83 5.48
N ASN A 83 -17.04 21.27 4.34
CA ASN A 83 -18.46 21.07 4.04
C ASN A 83 -18.78 19.64 3.58
N ALA A 84 -17.79 18.75 3.44
CA ALA A 84 -18.00 17.33 3.18
C ALA A 84 -18.25 16.59 4.51
N PRO A 85 -19.49 16.10 4.77
CA PRO A 85 -19.87 15.57 6.08
C PRO A 85 -19.31 14.16 6.37
N ASN A 86 -18.85 13.44 5.33
CA ASN A 86 -18.32 12.09 5.46
C ASN A 86 -17.32 11.78 4.34
N LYS A 87 -16.60 10.66 4.50
CA LYS A 87 -15.55 10.22 3.58
C LYS A 87 -16.06 9.99 2.16
N GLU A 88 -17.26 9.44 1.99
CA GLU A 88 -17.82 9.18 0.66
C GLU A 88 -18.05 10.47 -0.13
N ILE A 89 -18.65 11.48 0.51
CA ILE A 89 -18.85 12.79 -0.11
C ILE A 89 -17.50 13.45 -0.38
N TYR A 90 -16.57 13.40 0.57
CA TYR A 90 -15.22 13.93 0.40
C TYR A 90 -14.50 13.36 -0.84
N LEU A 91 -14.63 12.05 -1.09
CA LEU A 91 -14.02 11.39 -2.26
C LEU A 91 -14.72 11.70 -3.60
N LYS A 92 -16.02 12.01 -3.58
CA LYS A 92 -16.83 12.22 -4.81
C LYS A 92 -17.10 13.68 -5.14
N ARG A 93 -17.00 14.60 -4.16
CA ARG A 93 -17.36 16.02 -4.25
C ARG A 93 -16.19 16.91 -3.82
N PRO A 94 -15.18 17.09 -4.69
CA PRO A 94 -14.00 17.88 -4.38
C PRO A 94 -14.32 19.37 -4.14
N ASP A 95 -15.49 19.83 -4.55
CA ASP A 95 -15.99 21.18 -4.28
C ASP A 95 -16.38 21.40 -2.81
N LEU A 96 -16.77 20.35 -2.08
CA LEU A 96 -17.16 20.44 -0.67
C LEU A 96 -15.97 20.32 0.30
N GLY A 97 -14.80 19.92 -0.20
CA GLY A 97 -13.59 19.69 0.60
C GLY A 97 -12.51 20.77 0.49
N ARG A 98 -12.70 21.78 -0.37
CA ARG A 98 -11.80 22.94 -0.52
C ARG A 98 -12.23 24.07 0.42
#